data_AF-A0A8R1HRY7-F1
#
_entry.id   AF-A0A8R1HRY7-F1
#
_cell.length_a   1.000
_cell.length_b   1.000
_cell.length_c   1.000
_cell.angle_alpha   90.00
_cell.angle_beta   90.00
_cell.angle_gamma   90.00
#
_symmetry.space_group_name_H-M   'P 1'
#
loop_
_entity.id
_entity.type
_entity.pdbx_description
1 polymer ?
#
loop_
_entity_poly.entity_id
_entity_poly.type
_entity_poly.pdbx_seq_one_letter_code
_entity_poly.pdbx_strand_id
1 'polypeptide(L)'
;MSLPTPQYRLSAIRAHDVYEPSEDTFLLIDAIEKDIKEIRSRNPQLVLEIGCGSGVVSTFVNQALGGNVTSVATDLNPHALDVTLETAKLNDIKIDVVRTDLYDGLEKLNGKVSFKKKFFIRHFEIKNRA
;
A
#
# COMPACT_ATOMS: atom_id res chain seq x y z
N MET A 1 19.67 -6.70 -1.04
CA MET A 1 19.31 -6.54 0.38
C MET A 1 17.82 -6.64 0.44
N SER A 2 17.28 -7.60 1.18
CA SER A 2 15.85 -7.66 1.46
C SER A 2 15.51 -6.52 2.42
N LEU A 3 14.35 -5.90 2.21
CA LEU A 3 13.85 -4.89 3.15
C LEU A 3 13.11 -5.59 4.27
N PRO A 4 13.27 -5.16 5.54
CA PRO A 4 12.48 -5.71 6.62
C PRO A 4 11.00 -5.35 6.41
N THR A 5 10.12 -6.20 6.90
CA THR A 5 8.70 -5.86 7.04
C THR A 5 8.56 -4.55 7.82
N PRO A 6 7.75 -3.58 7.36
CA PRO A 6 7.51 -2.34 8.08
C PRO A 6 7.03 -2.56 9.51
N GLN A 7 7.35 -1.62 10.39
CA GLN A 7 6.85 -1.62 11.76
C GLN A 7 5.36 -1.27 11.80
N TYR A 8 4.54 -2.02 12.53
CA TYR A 8 3.12 -1.76 12.71
C TYR A 8 2.69 -2.10 14.14
N ARG A 9 1.58 -1.53 14.61
CA ARG A 9 1.06 -1.80 15.95
C ARG A 9 -0.14 -2.72 15.92
N LEU A 10 0.08 -3.96 16.38
CA LEU A 10 -0.98 -4.96 16.57
C LEU A 10 -2.11 -4.46 17.49
N SER A 11 -1.78 -3.66 18.51
CA SER A 11 -2.80 -3.10 19.40
C SER A 11 -3.76 -2.14 18.69
N ALA A 12 -3.25 -1.31 17.77
CA ALA A 12 -4.08 -0.38 17.00
C ALA A 12 -4.95 -1.12 15.99
N ILE A 13 -4.38 -2.13 15.33
CA ILE A 13 -5.09 -3.01 14.39
C ILE A 13 -6.27 -3.73 15.09
N ARG A 14 -5.99 -4.38 16.22
CA ARG A 14 -6.97 -5.19 16.96
C ARG A 14 -8.01 -4.37 17.71
N ALA A 15 -7.71 -3.12 18.07
CA ALA A 15 -8.67 -2.25 18.74
C ALA A 15 -9.84 -1.83 17.83
N HIS A 16 -9.69 -1.93 16.51
CA HIS A 16 -10.60 -1.35 15.54
C HIS A 16 -11.05 -2.31 14.42
N ASP A 17 -10.94 -3.62 14.67
CA ASP A 17 -11.28 -4.67 13.70
C ASP A 17 -10.65 -4.44 12.30
N VAL A 18 -9.43 -3.90 12.29
CA VAL A 18 -8.65 -3.73 11.06
C VAL A 18 -7.99 -5.06 10.72
N TYR A 19 -7.88 -5.37 9.44
CA TYR A 19 -7.25 -6.60 8.97
C TYR A 19 -5.77 -6.67 9.42
N GLU A 20 -5.44 -7.67 10.24
CA GLU A 20 -4.08 -7.94 10.69
C GLU A 20 -3.24 -8.50 9.54
N PRO A 21 -2.00 -8.03 9.33
CA PRO A 21 -1.09 -8.64 8.37
C PRO A 21 -1.02 -10.15 8.59
N SER A 22 -1.38 -10.91 7.56
CA SER A 22 -1.44 -12.37 7.61
C SER A 22 -0.57 -12.98 6.51
N GLU A 23 -0.58 -14.31 6.38
CA GLU A 23 0.20 -15.04 5.37
C GLU A 23 0.02 -14.49 3.95
N ASP A 24 -1.20 -14.10 3.59
CA ASP A 24 -1.51 -13.50 2.29
C ASP A 24 -0.85 -12.12 2.08
N THR A 25 -0.75 -11.33 3.14
CA THR A 25 -0.06 -10.04 3.14
C THR A 25 1.44 -10.23 2.92
N PHE A 26 2.05 -11.21 3.60
CA PHE A 26 3.47 -11.51 3.43
C PHE A 26 3.78 -12.12 2.07
N LEU A 27 2.90 -12.98 1.55
CA LEU A 27 3.02 -13.51 0.20
C LEU A 27 2.98 -12.40 -0.86
N LEU A 28 2.13 -11.39 -0.66
CA LEU A 28 2.07 -10.20 -1.52
C LEU A 28 3.37 -9.38 -1.45
N ILE A 29 3.91 -9.18 -0.25
CA ILE A 29 5.20 -8.50 -0.04
C ILE A 29 6.32 -9.24 -0.77
N ASP A 30 6.39 -10.57 -0.62
CA ASP A 30 7.41 -11.40 -1.27
C ASP A 30 7.30 -11.35 -2.80
N ALA A 31 6.06 -11.36 -3.34
CA ALA A 31 5.82 -11.22 -4.77
C ALA A 31 6.29 -9.84 -5.29
N ILE A 32 5.96 -8.76 -4.57
CA ILE A 32 6.42 -7.41 -4.91
C ILE A 32 7.94 -7.30 -4.80
N GLU A 33 8.55 -7.91 -3.79
CA GLU A 33 10.00 -7.89 -3.60
C GLU A 33 10.72 -8.57 -4.77
N LYS A 34 10.18 -9.68 -5.31
CA LYS A 34 10.72 -10.35 -6.51
C LYS A 34 10.69 -9.43 -7.73
N ASP A 35 9.62 -8.66 -7.90
CA ASP A 35 9.42 -7.77 -9.05
C ASP A 35 10.00 -6.36 -8.83
N ILE A 36 10.56 -6.06 -7.64
CA ILE A 36 10.90 -4.68 -7.26
C ILE A 36 11.91 -4.01 -8.19
N LYS A 37 12.84 -4.77 -8.76
CA LYS A 37 13.83 -4.24 -9.72
C LYS A 37 13.16 -3.75 -10.99
N GLU A 38 12.17 -4.48 -11.48
CA GLU A 38 11.39 -4.09 -12.65
C GLU A 38 10.47 -2.91 -12.32
N ILE A 39 9.83 -2.92 -11.15
CA ILE A 39 8.99 -1.80 -10.72
C ILE A 39 9.84 -0.53 -10.60
N ARG A 40 11.04 -0.60 -9.99
CA ARG A 40 11.98 0.53 -9.91
C ARG A 40 12.41 1.05 -11.29
N SER A 41 12.68 0.17 -12.25
CA SER A 41 13.14 0.57 -13.59
C SER A 41 12.08 1.38 -14.35
N ARG A 42 10.80 1.17 -14.04
CA ARG A 42 9.67 1.96 -14.58
C ARG A 42 9.56 3.36 -13.98
N ASN A 43 10.32 3.66 -12.92
CA ASN A 43 10.35 4.94 -12.20
C ASN A 43 8.93 5.46 -11.87
N PRO A 44 8.13 4.67 -11.12
CA PRO A 44 6.77 5.05 -10.76
C PRO A 44 6.79 6.34 -9.95
N GLN A 45 5.86 7.24 -10.24
CA GLN A 45 5.71 8.49 -9.51
C GLN A 45 4.60 8.40 -8.47
N LEU A 46 3.68 7.45 -8.66
CA LEU A 46 2.52 7.21 -7.82
C LEU A 46 2.35 5.71 -7.57
N VAL A 47 2.22 5.34 -6.29
CA VAL A 47 1.74 4.04 -5.83
C VAL A 47 0.32 4.23 -5.30
N LEU A 48 -0.59 3.35 -5.71
CA LEU A 48 -1.94 3.31 -5.19
C LEU A 48 -2.25 1.90 -4.66
N GLU A 49 -2.63 1.82 -3.39
CA GLU A 49 -3.21 0.62 -2.78
C GLU A 49 -4.71 0.79 -2.58
N ILE A 50 -5.47 -0.26 -2.90
CA ILE A 50 -6.90 -0.35 -2.63
C ILE A 50 -7.13 -1.44 -1.58
N GLY A 51 -7.83 -1.09 -0.50
CA GLY A 51 -8.02 -1.94 0.68
C GLY A 51 -6.76 -2.01 1.51
N CYS A 52 -6.29 -0.86 2.02
CA CYS A 52 -4.97 -0.77 2.66
C CYS A 52 -4.89 -1.42 4.05
N GLY A 53 -6.02 -1.62 4.75
CA GLY A 53 -6.04 -2.32 6.03
C GLY A 53 -5.02 -1.75 7.03
N SER A 54 -3.99 -2.55 7.36
CA SER A 54 -2.90 -2.17 8.28
C SER A 54 -1.88 -1.17 7.70
N GLY A 55 -1.87 -0.95 6.39
CA GLY A 55 -0.93 -0.08 5.69
C GLY A 55 0.47 -0.64 5.49
N VAL A 56 0.71 -1.90 5.87
CA VAL A 56 2.04 -2.54 5.80
C VAL A 56 2.52 -2.65 4.34
N VAL A 57 1.64 -3.02 3.41
CA VAL A 57 2.03 -3.22 2.00
C VAL A 57 2.39 -1.89 1.35
N SER A 58 1.53 -0.85 1.43
CA SER A 58 1.87 0.49 0.91
C SER A 58 3.18 1.04 1.49
N THR A 59 3.40 0.83 2.80
CA THR A 59 4.62 1.30 3.48
C THR A 59 5.85 0.57 2.95
N PHE A 60 5.77 -0.77 2.81
CA PHE A 60 6.85 -1.58 2.25
C PHE A 60 7.18 -1.16 0.82
N VAL A 61 6.17 -1.00 -0.04
CA VAL A 61 6.40 -0.61 -1.45
C VAL A 61 7.05 0.76 -1.52
N ASN A 62 6.64 1.73 -0.70
CA ASN A 62 7.26 3.05 -0.70
C ASN A 62 8.75 2.99 -0.31
N GLN A 63 9.08 2.30 0.79
CA GLN A 63 10.47 2.05 1.20
C GLN A 63 11.25 1.31 0.10
N ALA A 64 10.63 0.30 -0.49
CA ALA A 64 11.16 -0.48 -1.58
C ALA A 64 11.34 0.32 -2.87
N LEU A 65 10.72 1.49 -3.02
CA LEU A 65 10.95 2.42 -4.14
C LEU A 65 11.85 3.60 -3.76
N GLY A 66 12.47 3.58 -2.58
CA GLY A 66 13.43 4.59 -2.14
C GLY A 66 12.83 5.75 -1.34
N GLY A 67 11.62 5.57 -0.78
CA GLY A 67 11.06 6.46 0.24
C GLY A 67 10.46 7.78 -0.26
N ASN A 68 10.55 8.05 -1.57
CA ASN A 68 10.21 9.35 -2.16
C ASN A 68 9.10 9.28 -3.23
N VAL A 69 8.45 8.13 -3.37
CA VAL A 69 7.31 7.98 -4.28
C VAL A 69 6.06 8.54 -3.61
N THR A 70 5.16 9.17 -4.38
CA THR A 70 3.84 9.55 -3.85
C THR A 70 3.05 8.27 -3.63
N SER A 71 2.61 8.02 -2.39
CA SER A 71 1.77 6.86 -2.06
C SER A 71 0.39 7.32 -1.65
N VAL A 72 -0.63 6.73 -2.27
CA VAL A 72 -2.03 6.89 -1.89
C VAL A 72 -2.58 5.52 -1.50
N ALA A 73 -3.36 5.47 -0.44
CA ALA A 73 -4.00 4.26 0.06
C ALA A 73 -5.49 4.50 0.27
N THR A 74 -6.33 3.54 -0.14
CA THR A 74 -7.78 3.62 0.06
C THR A 74 -8.32 2.48 0.87
N ASP A 75 -9.37 2.75 1.64
CA ASP A 75 -10.13 1.74 2.37
C ASP A 75 -11.56 2.27 2.63
N LEU A 76 -12.49 1.34 2.80
CA LEU A 76 -13.87 1.65 3.20
C LEU A 76 -13.95 1.91 4.71
N ASN A 77 -13.14 1.19 5.49
CA ASN A 77 -13.08 1.30 6.94
C ASN A 77 -12.23 2.54 7.33
N PRO A 78 -12.81 3.57 7.98
CA PRO A 78 -12.04 4.74 8.41
C PRO A 78 -10.92 4.39 9.38
N HIS A 79 -11.07 3.35 10.21
CA HIS A 79 -10.03 2.93 11.14
C HIS A 79 -8.81 2.33 10.43
N ALA A 80 -9.00 1.67 9.28
CA ALA A 80 -7.88 1.19 8.46
C ALA A 80 -7.03 2.36 7.93
N LEU A 81 -7.67 3.50 7.64
CA LEU A 81 -6.95 4.71 7.23
C LEU A 81 -6.10 5.27 8.38
N ASP A 82 -6.66 5.33 9.58
CA ASP A 82 -5.94 5.79 10.77
C ASP A 82 -4.75 4.88 11.11
N VAL A 83 -4.96 3.57 11.08
CA VAL A 83 -3.90 2.57 11.28
C VAL A 83 -2.84 2.67 10.18
N THR A 84 -3.25 2.87 8.92
CA THR A 84 -2.31 3.07 7.80
C THR A 84 -1.44 4.30 8.01
N LEU A 85 -2.02 5.42 8.46
CA LEU A 85 -1.27 6.63 8.80
C LEU A 85 -0.30 6.41 9.97
N GLU A 86 -0.72 5.67 10.99
CA GLU A 86 0.16 5.30 12.11
C GLU A 86 1.33 4.42 11.65
N THR A 87 1.06 3.38 10.87
CA THR A 87 2.08 2.50 10.26
C THR A 87 3.04 3.32 9.41
N ALA A 88 2.55 4.22 8.56
CA ALA A 88 3.40 5.09 7.74
C ALA A 88 4.33 5.96 8.61
N LYS A 89 3.76 6.58 9.65
CA LYS A 89 4.50 7.42 10.60
C LYS A 89 5.56 6.65 11.38
N LEU A 90 5.30 5.41 11.78
CA LEU A 90 6.27 4.55 12.48
C LEU A 90 7.48 4.17 11.61
N ASN A 91 7.36 4.30 10.30
CA ASN A 91 8.38 3.93 9.33
C ASN A 91 8.98 5.14 8.59
N ASP A 92 8.70 6.35 9.06
CA ASP A 92 9.12 7.61 8.44
C ASP A 92 8.70 7.76 6.97
N ILE A 93 7.53 7.19 6.61
CA ILE A 93 6.94 7.28 5.28
C ILE A 93 5.71 8.17 5.31
N LYS A 94 5.50 8.91 4.21
CA LYS A 94 4.27 9.65 3.96
C LYS A 94 3.34 8.87 3.03
N ILE A 95 2.12 8.64 3.48
CA ILE A 95 1.03 8.04 2.68
C ILE A 95 -0.19 8.94 2.82
N ASP A 96 -0.81 9.30 1.70
CA ASP A 96 -2.10 9.99 1.69
C ASP A 96 -3.23 8.96 1.68
N VAL A 97 -4.20 9.09 2.58
CA VAL A 97 -5.30 8.14 2.72
C VAL A 97 -6.62 8.72 2.22
N VAL A 98 -7.43 7.92 1.53
CA VAL A 98 -8.74 8.32 1.03
C VAL A 98 -9.78 7.27 1.39
N ARG A 99 -10.82 7.68 2.13
CA ARG A 99 -11.98 6.82 2.39
C ARG A 99 -12.82 6.70 1.12
N THR A 100 -12.95 5.49 0.60
CA THR A 100 -13.80 5.22 -0.56
C THR A 100 -14.15 3.75 -0.64
N ASP A 101 -15.27 3.43 -1.29
CA ASP A 101 -15.47 2.09 -1.84
C ASP A 101 -14.55 1.94 -3.08
N LEU A 102 -13.69 0.93 -3.06
CA LEU A 102 -12.69 0.62 -4.08
C LEU A 102 -11.95 1.85 -4.65
N TYR A 103 -12.42 2.39 -5.77
CA TYR A 103 -11.85 3.52 -6.49
C TYR A 103 -12.87 4.60 -6.85
N ASP A 104 -14.11 4.52 -6.35
CA ASP A 104 -15.19 5.45 -6.71
C ASP A 104 -14.86 6.90 -6.32
N GLY A 105 -14.18 7.09 -5.19
CA GLY A 105 -13.66 8.38 -4.73
C GLY A 105 -12.45 8.88 -5.51
N LEU A 106 -11.81 8.03 -6.32
CA LEU A 106 -10.65 8.36 -7.15
C LEU A 106 -11.03 8.73 -8.58
N GLU A 107 -12.32 8.71 -8.94
CA GLU A 107 -12.79 9.12 -10.27
C GLU A 107 -12.35 10.54 -10.64
N LYS A 108 -12.18 11.43 -9.66
CA LYS A 108 -11.65 12.80 -9.88
C LYS A 108 -10.17 12.83 -10.30
N LEU A 109 -9.44 11.73 -10.15
CA LEU A 109 -8.07 11.54 -10.65
C LEU A 109 -8.05 10.99 -12.08
N ASN A 110 -9.17 10.51 -12.62
CA ASN A 110 -9.27 10.12 -14.03
C ASN A 110 -9.06 11.36 -14.92
N GLY A 111 -8.01 11.32 -15.74
CA GLY A 111 -7.63 12.38 -16.67
C GLY A 111 -6.67 13.45 -16.12
N LYS A 112 -6.49 13.55 -14.79
CA LYS A 112 -5.56 14.53 -14.17
C LYS A 112 -4.20 13.94 -13.79
N VAL A 113 -4.11 12.62 -13.63
CA VAL A 113 -2.85 11.92 -13.34
C VAL A 113 -2.48 11.07 -14.55
N SER A 114 -1.36 11.39 -15.20
CA SER A 114 -0.81 10.59 -16.30
C SER A 114 -0.65 9.13 -15.88
N PHE A 115 -1.38 8.23 -16.54
CA PHE A 115 -1.43 6.79 -16.22
C PHE A 115 -0.15 6.03 -16.61
N LYS A 116 0.83 6.69 -17.23
CA LYS A 116 2.03 6.04 -17.78
C LYS A 116 3.05 5.58 -16.72
N LYS A 117 2.88 5.96 -15.45
CA LYS A 117 3.85 5.67 -14.35
C LYS A 117 3.17 5.36 -13.01
N LYS A 118 2.10 4.57 -13.03
CA LYS A 118 1.36 4.13 -11.82
C LYS A 118 1.71 2.67 -11.49
N PHE A 119 1.85 2.37 -10.20
CA PHE A 119 1.88 1.01 -9.68
C PHE A 119 0.64 0.80 -8.80
N PHE A 120 -0.17 -0.20 -9.14
CA PHE A 120 -1.40 -0.54 -8.43
C PHE A 120 -1.19 -1.80 -7.59
N ILE A 121 -1.57 -1.74 -6.33
CA ILE A 121 -1.55 -2.88 -5.41
C ILE A 121 -2.99 -3.34 -5.21
N ARG A 122 -3.28 -4.58 -5.59
CA ARG A 122 -4.58 -5.24 -5.39
C ARG A 122 -4.37 -6.65 -4.84
N HIS A 123 -4.92 -6.91 -3.65
CA HIS A 123 -4.89 -8.25 -3.03
C HIS A 123 -5.55 -9.35 -3.90
N PHE A 124 -6.51 -9.00 -4.78
CA PHE A 124 -7.27 -9.98 -5.56
C PHE A 124 -6.58 -10.46 -6.86
N GLU A 125 -5.58 -9.74 -7.37
CA GLU A 125 -5.01 -10.00 -8.71
C GLU A 125 -3.86 -11.05 -8.69
N ILE A 126 -3.28 -11.33 -7.52
CA ILE A 126 -2.12 -12.23 -7.38
C ILE A 126 -2.50 -13.71 -7.17
N LYS A 127 -3.75 -14.01 -6.77
CA LYS A 127 -4.22 -15.41 -6.65
C LYS A 127 -4.17 -16.22 -7.96
N ASN A 128 -4.00 -15.56 -9.11
CA ASN A 128 -3.87 -16.20 -10.43
C ASN A 128 -2.41 -16.29 -10.94
N ARG A 129 -1.40 -16.00 -10.10
CA ARG A 129 0.03 -16.04 -10.49
C ARG A 129 0.91 -16.88 -9.56
N ALA A 130 0.34 -17.60 -8.61
CA ALA A 130 1.04 -18.58 -7.77
C ALA A 130 0.89 -19.99 -8.32
#